data_AF-A0AAU6WKK8-F1
#
_entry.id   AF-A0AAU6WKK8-F1
#
_cell.length_a   1.000
_cell.length_b   1.000
_cell.length_c   1.000
_cell.angle_alpha   90.00
_cell.angle_beta   90.00
_cell.angle_gamma   90.00
#
_symmetry.space_group_name_H-M   'P 1'
#
loop_
_entity.id
_entity.type
_entity.pdbx_description
1 polymer ?
#
loop_
_entity_poly.entity_id
_entity_poly.type
_entity_poly.pdbx_seq_one_letter_code
_entity_poly.pdbx_strand_id
1 'polypeptide(L)'
;METLTQKDGRNSKYFEIQEDGVFVKNNFTKEINEYKVYFPDIQFDEAVFRKKKDPVLIGIVISMLFNSILLTIVINEGYQLSQKMGIIVFIAALFPSLIVTALCNNEFRKENAKSITASKPLIFSYTKKEMSEVDRFILNIKESKKQFFLKEYYKVDNLIPVHTQISRIHWLYEMKYISESDARFIIDELENKKELSKDFKIRT
;
A
#
# COMPACT_ATOMS: atom_id res chain seq x y z
N MET A 1 8.88 -9.21 13.49
CA MET A 1 8.14 -9.50 12.24
C MET A 1 6.88 -8.67 12.26
N GLU A 2 6.75 -7.74 11.33
CA GLU A 2 5.60 -6.84 11.27
C GLU A 2 4.74 -7.15 10.05
N THR A 3 3.43 -7.17 10.29
CA THR A 3 2.45 -7.60 9.29
C THR A 3 1.29 -6.62 9.27
N LEU A 4 0.68 -6.44 8.10
CA LEU A 4 -0.51 -5.63 7.91
C LEU A 4 -1.51 -6.42 7.07
N THR A 5 -2.73 -6.59 7.58
CA THR A 5 -3.80 -7.29 6.86
C THR A 5 -4.94 -6.33 6.57
N GLN A 6 -5.30 -6.20 5.29
CA GLN A 6 -6.37 -5.33 4.83
C GLN A 6 -7.47 -6.17 4.19
N LYS A 7 -8.71 -5.99 4.64
CA LYS A 7 -9.89 -6.68 4.07
C LYS A 7 -10.76 -5.69 3.31
N ASP A 8 -11.06 -6.01 2.06
CA ASP A 8 -11.99 -5.28 1.21
C ASP A 8 -13.06 -6.23 0.66
N GLY A 9 -14.20 -6.26 1.34
CA GLY A 9 -15.30 -7.18 1.03
C GLY A 9 -14.86 -8.65 1.10
N ARG A 10 -14.84 -9.32 -0.06
CA ARG A 10 -14.40 -10.73 -0.21
C ARG A 10 -12.91 -10.88 -0.51
N ASN A 11 -12.20 -9.78 -0.72
CA ASN A 11 -10.78 -9.77 -1.01
C ASN A 11 -9.99 -9.43 0.25
N SER A 12 -8.77 -9.97 0.35
CA SER A 12 -7.84 -9.56 1.40
C SER A 12 -6.44 -9.37 0.84
N LYS A 13 -5.73 -8.37 1.37
CA LYS A 13 -4.32 -8.14 1.11
C LYS A 13 -3.56 -8.33 2.41
N TYR A 14 -2.45 -9.05 2.33
CA TYR A 14 -1.55 -9.29 3.44
C TYR A 14 -0.17 -8.77 3.05
N PHE A 15 0.43 -8.00 3.93
CA PHE A 15 1.76 -7.45 3.79
C PHE A 15 2.62 -7.93 4.95
N GLU A 16 3.85 -8.33 4.64
CA GLU A 16 4.84 -8.75 5.64
C GLU A 16 6.19 -8.11 5.30
N ILE A 17 6.80 -7.48 6.29
CA ILE A 17 8.15 -6.93 6.15
C ILE A 17 9.16 -8.06 6.45
N GLN A 18 9.94 -8.41 5.45
CA GLN A 18 11.02 -9.40 5.53
C GLN A 18 12.39 -8.70 5.55
N GLU A 19 13.48 -9.47 5.66
CA GLU A 19 14.83 -8.90 5.81
C GLU A 19 15.33 -8.11 4.58
N ASP A 20 14.88 -8.47 3.39
CA ASP A 20 15.35 -8.01 2.08
C ASP A 20 14.25 -7.32 1.26
N GLY A 21 13.01 -7.26 1.78
CA GLY A 21 11.90 -6.62 1.09
C GLY A 21 10.55 -6.78 1.79
N VAL A 22 9.49 -6.47 1.05
CA VAL A 22 8.10 -6.60 1.49
C VAL A 22 7.42 -7.71 0.71
N PHE A 23 6.91 -8.71 1.42
CA PHE A 23 6.09 -9.76 0.86
C PHE A 23 4.63 -9.32 0.82
N VAL A 24 3.97 -9.57 -0.30
CA VAL A 24 2.58 -9.20 -0.54
C VAL A 24 1.81 -10.43 -1.00
N LYS A 25 0.72 -10.71 -0.32
CA LYS A 25 -0.24 -11.77 -0.66
C LYS A 25 -1.62 -11.17 -0.86
N ASN A 26 -2.09 -11.24 -2.09
CA ASN A 26 -3.44 -10.83 -2.46
C ASN A 26 -4.31 -12.06 -2.61
N ASN A 27 -5.28 -12.22 -1.72
CA ASN A 27 -6.32 -13.24 -1.86
C ASN A 27 -7.53 -12.60 -2.55
N PHE A 28 -7.65 -12.82 -3.85
CA PHE A 28 -8.86 -12.54 -4.61
C PHE A 28 -9.75 -13.79 -4.62
N THR A 29 -11.07 -13.61 -4.74
CA THR A 29 -12.07 -14.69 -4.65
C THR A 29 -11.83 -15.89 -5.58
N LYS A 30 -10.98 -15.75 -6.61
CA LYS A 30 -10.62 -16.84 -7.55
C LYS A 30 -9.12 -17.07 -7.72
N GLU A 31 -8.26 -16.19 -7.21
CA GLU A 31 -6.81 -16.23 -7.44
C GLU A 31 -6.06 -15.72 -6.22
N ILE A 32 -5.02 -16.47 -5.82
CA ILE A 32 -4.05 -16.03 -4.82
C ILE A 32 -2.83 -15.56 -5.60
N ASN A 33 -2.50 -14.26 -5.49
CA ASN A 33 -1.31 -13.69 -6.11
C ASN A 33 -0.33 -13.30 -5.01
N GLU A 34 0.83 -13.95 -5.02
CA GLU A 34 1.92 -13.72 -4.08
C GLU A 34 3.11 -13.14 -4.83
N TYR A 35 3.66 -12.04 -4.32
CA TYR A 35 4.87 -11.44 -4.86
C TYR A 35 5.66 -10.76 -3.76
N LYS A 36 6.96 -10.66 -4.00
CA LYS A 36 7.90 -9.95 -3.14
C LYS A 36 8.42 -8.72 -3.86
N VAL A 37 8.51 -7.61 -3.15
CA VAL A 37 9.12 -6.37 -3.63
C VAL A 37 10.38 -6.13 -2.82
N TYR A 38 11.54 -6.19 -3.47
CA TYR A 38 12.83 -6.02 -2.80
C TYR A 38 13.06 -4.56 -2.41
N PHE A 39 13.77 -4.32 -1.31
CA PHE A 39 14.07 -2.96 -0.85
C PHE A 39 14.77 -2.06 -1.89
N PRO A 40 15.68 -2.54 -2.75
CA PRO A 40 16.26 -1.75 -3.83
C PRO A 40 15.22 -1.22 -4.82
N ASP A 41 14.15 -1.96 -5.05
CA ASP A 41 13.12 -1.61 -6.04
C ASP A 41 12.09 -0.61 -5.49
N ILE A 42 12.09 -0.34 -4.18
CA ILE A 42 11.11 0.53 -3.52
C ILE A 42 11.62 1.98 -3.57
N GLN A 43 10.85 2.89 -4.15
CA GLN A 43 11.07 4.34 -4.13
C GLN A 43 10.06 4.99 -3.18
N PHE A 44 10.51 5.88 -2.29
CA PHE A 44 9.63 6.49 -1.28
C PHE A 44 8.85 7.71 -1.79
N ASP A 45 8.60 7.76 -3.09
CA ASP A 45 7.64 8.71 -3.66
C ASP A 45 6.23 8.23 -3.32
N GLU A 46 5.61 8.93 -2.36
CA GLU A 46 4.27 8.63 -1.87
C GLU A 46 3.21 9.30 -2.75
N ALA A 47 2.30 8.50 -3.32
CA ALA A 47 1.09 8.99 -3.97
C ALA A 47 -0.13 8.69 -3.10
N VAL A 48 -0.90 9.75 -2.77
CA VAL A 48 -2.15 9.62 -2.02
C VAL A 48 -3.33 9.64 -2.99
N PHE A 49 -3.97 8.50 -3.15
CA PHE A 49 -5.19 8.36 -3.95
C PHE A 49 -6.41 8.48 -3.05
N ARG A 50 -7.28 9.45 -3.35
CA ARG A 50 -8.56 9.62 -2.63
C ARG A 50 -9.68 9.15 -3.53
N LYS A 51 -10.33 8.02 -3.20
CA LYS A 51 -11.51 7.56 -3.94
C LYS A 51 -12.63 8.59 -3.75
N LYS A 52 -13.07 9.22 -4.84
CA LYS A 52 -14.30 10.02 -4.86
C LYS A 52 -15.47 9.09 -5.12
N LYS A 53 -16.60 9.35 -4.47
CA LYS A 53 -17.85 8.67 -4.79
C LYS A 53 -18.26 9.06 -6.21
N ASP A 54 -18.73 8.09 -6.99
CA ASP A 54 -19.31 8.35 -8.29
C ASP A 54 -20.73 8.91 -8.13
N PRO A 55 -20.97 10.20 -8.42
CA PRO A 55 -22.30 10.80 -8.31
C PRO A 55 -23.29 10.19 -9.30
N VAL A 56 -22.83 9.67 -10.44
CA VAL A 56 -23.68 9.05 -11.46
C VAL A 56 -24.27 7.75 -10.90
N LEU A 57 -23.43 6.91 -10.28
CA LEU A 57 -23.86 5.67 -9.65
C LEU A 57 -24.86 5.91 -8.51
N ILE A 58 -24.62 6.93 -7.68
CA ILE A 58 -25.57 7.37 -6.64
C ILE A 58 -26.90 7.78 -7.28
N GLY A 59 -26.86 8.57 -8.36
CA GLY A 59 -28.04 9.01 -9.09
C GLY A 59 -28.85 7.85 -9.66
N ILE A 60 -28.20 6.82 -10.22
CA ILE A 60 -28.86 5.61 -10.74
C ILE A 60 -29.60 4.87 -9.63
N VAL A 61 -28.96 4.67 -8.46
CA VAL A 61 -29.62 3.98 -7.33
C VAL A 61 -30.84 4.77 -6.83
N ILE A 62 -30.71 6.09 -6.69
CA ILE A 62 -31.84 6.96 -6.30
C ILE A 62 -32.97 6.89 -7.33
N SER A 63 -32.63 6.97 -8.63
CA SER A 63 -33.60 6.86 -9.71
C SER A 63 -34.32 5.51 -9.72
N MET A 64 -33.61 4.40 -9.49
CA MET A 64 -34.20 3.07 -9.42
C MET A 64 -35.19 2.97 -8.25
N LEU A 65 -34.81 3.45 -7.06
CA LEU A 65 -35.70 3.47 -5.89
C LEU A 65 -36.97 4.27 -6.16
N PHE A 66 -36.83 5.45 -6.76
CA PHE A 66 -37.98 6.30 -7.09
C PHE A 66 -38.90 5.65 -8.14
N ASN A 67 -38.32 5.07 -9.18
CA ASN A 67 -39.09 4.36 -10.21
C ASN A 67 -39.80 3.12 -9.66
N SER A 68 -39.18 2.37 -8.75
CA SER A 68 -39.83 1.25 -8.07
C SER A 68 -41.04 1.68 -7.25
N ILE A 69 -40.96 2.82 -6.55
CA ILE A 69 -42.08 3.39 -5.80
C ILE A 69 -43.21 3.82 -6.75
N LEU A 70 -42.89 4.58 -7.81
CA LEU A 70 -43.88 5.03 -8.80
C LEU A 70 -44.56 3.85 -9.49
N LEU A 71 -43.80 2.85 -9.92
CA LEU A 71 -44.35 1.65 -10.56
C LEU A 71 -45.33 0.93 -9.64
N THR A 72 -45.00 0.84 -8.34
CA THR A 72 -45.90 0.23 -7.35
C THR A 72 -47.21 1.00 -7.24
N ILE A 73 -47.16 2.34 -7.20
CA ILE A 73 -48.36 3.20 -7.14
C ILE A 73 -49.25 2.97 -8.37
N VAL A 74 -48.65 3.03 -9.58
CA VAL A 74 -49.38 2.85 -10.85
C VAL A 74 -50.06 1.48 -10.92
N ILE A 75 -49.36 0.41 -10.52
CA ILE A 75 -49.94 -0.94 -10.51
C ILE A 75 -51.05 -1.06 -9.46
N ASN A 76 -50.85 -0.49 -8.26
CA ASN A 76 -51.82 -0.58 -7.18
C ASN A 76 -53.13 0.15 -7.51
N GLU A 77 -53.04 1.34 -8.12
CA GLU A 77 -54.19 2.11 -8.59
C GLU A 77 -54.85 1.46 -9.82
N GLY A 78 -54.06 0.99 -10.79
CA GLY A 78 -54.56 0.40 -12.03
C GLY A 78 -55.31 -0.91 -11.85
N TYR A 79 -54.92 -1.74 -10.88
CA TYR A 79 -55.53 -3.05 -10.61
C TYR A 79 -56.37 -3.09 -9.32
N GLN A 80 -56.52 -1.96 -8.62
CA GLN A 80 -57.23 -1.85 -7.33
C GLN A 80 -56.83 -2.97 -6.34
N LEU A 81 -55.53 -3.20 -6.21
CA LEU A 81 -55.02 -4.32 -5.42
C LEU A 81 -55.41 -4.17 -3.95
N SER A 82 -55.69 -5.29 -3.29
CA SER A 82 -55.83 -5.31 -1.83
C SER A 82 -54.51 -4.93 -1.16
N GLN A 83 -54.57 -4.37 0.05
CA GLN A 83 -53.38 -3.95 0.80
C GLN A 83 -52.30 -5.04 0.89
N LYS A 84 -52.70 -6.31 1.06
CA LYS A 84 -51.75 -7.44 1.14
C LYS A 84 -51.05 -7.69 -0.20
N MET A 85 -51.77 -7.59 -1.31
CA MET A 85 -51.19 -7.75 -2.65
C MET A 85 -50.31 -6.54 -3.04
N GLY A 86 -50.71 -5.32 -2.65
CA GLY A 86 -49.89 -4.12 -2.85
C GLY A 86 -48.52 -4.21 -2.16
N ILE A 87 -48.46 -4.74 -0.93
CA ILE A 87 -47.19 -4.96 -0.22
C ILE A 87 -46.29 -5.96 -0.97
N ILE A 88 -46.85 -7.03 -1.52
CA ILE A 88 -46.09 -8.03 -2.28
C ILE A 88 -45.48 -7.40 -3.55
N VAL A 89 -46.29 -6.64 -4.30
CA VAL A 89 -45.83 -5.93 -5.49
C VAL A 89 -44.74 -4.91 -5.15
N PHE A 90 -44.88 -4.19 -4.04
CA PHE A 90 -43.87 -3.24 -3.58
C PHE A 90 -42.52 -3.91 -3.28
N ILE A 91 -42.54 -5.04 -2.56
CA ILE A 91 -41.33 -5.81 -2.24
C ILE A 91 -40.68 -6.33 -3.53
N ALA A 92 -41.48 -6.85 -4.46
CA ALA A 92 -41.00 -7.34 -5.75
C ALA A 92 -40.38 -6.21 -6.59
N ALA A 93 -41.00 -5.03 -6.61
CA ALA A 93 -40.51 -3.85 -7.34
C ALA A 93 -39.22 -3.27 -6.74
N LEU A 94 -39.02 -3.39 -5.42
CA LEU A 94 -37.80 -2.94 -4.75
C LEU A 94 -36.63 -3.92 -4.89
N PHE A 95 -36.90 -5.20 -5.11
CA PHE A 95 -35.87 -6.25 -5.13
C PHE A 95 -34.67 -5.96 -6.05
N PRO A 96 -34.87 -5.47 -7.30
CA PRO A 96 -33.76 -5.11 -8.19
C PRO A 96 -32.89 -3.97 -7.63
N SER A 97 -33.52 -2.97 -7.01
CA SER A 97 -32.81 -1.82 -6.42
C SER A 97 -31.92 -2.24 -5.24
N LEU A 98 -32.38 -3.22 -4.45
CA LEU A 98 -31.62 -3.78 -3.34
C LEU A 98 -30.43 -4.61 -3.83
N ILE A 99 -30.60 -5.38 -4.90
CA ILE A 99 -29.51 -6.15 -5.52
C ILE A 99 -28.43 -5.20 -6.02
N VAL A 100 -28.80 -4.16 -6.78
CA VAL A 100 -27.84 -3.18 -7.30
C VAL A 100 -27.10 -2.47 -6.16
N THR A 101 -27.83 -2.06 -5.12
CA THR A 101 -27.22 -1.41 -3.95
C THR A 101 -26.25 -2.34 -3.22
N ALA A 102 -26.59 -3.62 -3.07
CA ALA A 102 -25.73 -4.62 -2.43
C ALA A 102 -24.48 -4.92 -3.26
N LEU A 103 -24.59 -5.01 -4.58
CA LEU A 103 -23.46 -5.23 -5.49
C LEU A 103 -22.54 -4.01 -5.57
N CYS A 104 -23.10 -2.80 -5.53
CA CYS A 104 -22.36 -1.55 -5.59
C CYS A 104 -21.87 -1.04 -4.22
N ASN A 105 -22.06 -1.79 -3.13
CA ASN A 105 -21.72 -1.35 -1.77
C ASN A 105 -20.25 -0.89 -1.64
N ASN A 106 -19.32 -1.57 -2.31
CA ASN A 106 -17.89 -1.21 -2.32
C ASN A 106 -17.60 0.12 -3.05
N GLU A 107 -18.46 0.54 -3.98
CA GLU A 107 -18.35 1.86 -4.63
C GLU A 107 -18.82 2.99 -3.71
N PHE A 108 -19.69 2.68 -2.75
CA PHE A 108 -20.18 3.65 -1.78
C PHE A 108 -19.28 3.83 -0.55
N ARG A 109 -18.32 2.91 -0.32
CA ARG A 109 -17.31 3.05 0.75
C ARG A 109 -16.26 4.10 0.37
N LYS A 110 -16.04 5.05 1.29
CA LYS A 110 -15.00 6.06 1.17
C LYS A 110 -13.69 5.47 1.65
N GLU A 111 -13.00 4.79 0.75
CA GLU A 111 -11.67 4.23 1.01
C GLU A 111 -10.62 5.14 0.37
N ASN A 112 -9.60 5.52 1.14
CA ASN A 112 -8.43 6.16 0.58
C ASN A 112 -7.37 5.10 0.33
N ALA A 113 -6.43 5.37 -0.55
CA ALA A 113 -5.28 4.52 -0.77
C ALA A 113 -3.98 5.33 -0.74
N LYS A 114 -2.95 4.75 -0.14
CA LYS A 114 -1.57 5.23 -0.26
C LYS A 114 -0.81 4.26 -1.14
N SER A 115 -0.06 4.78 -2.10
CA SER A 115 0.81 3.98 -2.96
C SER A 115 2.26 4.38 -2.71
N ILE A 116 3.10 3.39 -2.47
CA ILE A 116 4.56 3.55 -2.53
C ILE A 116 5.01 3.10 -3.92
N THR A 117 5.79 3.95 -4.59
CA THR A 117 6.34 3.65 -5.90
C THR A 117 7.35 2.52 -5.81
N ALA A 118 7.22 1.49 -6.62
CA ALA A 118 8.17 0.38 -6.69
C ALA A 118 8.03 -0.36 -8.03
N SER A 119 8.91 -1.33 -8.30
CA SER A 119 8.79 -2.23 -9.47
C SER A 119 7.38 -2.85 -9.60
N LYS A 120 6.78 -3.18 -8.45
CA LYS A 120 5.34 -3.41 -8.30
C LYS A 120 4.80 -2.48 -7.20
N PRO A 121 3.92 -1.51 -7.52
CA PRO A 121 3.44 -0.55 -6.53
C PRO A 121 2.82 -1.21 -5.30
N LEU A 122 3.22 -0.75 -4.11
CA LEU A 122 2.65 -1.19 -2.85
C LEU A 122 1.46 -0.29 -2.53
N ILE A 123 0.25 -0.80 -2.74
CA ILE A 123 -1.01 -0.04 -2.57
C ILE A 123 -1.71 -0.48 -1.28
N PHE A 124 -1.79 0.46 -0.33
CA PHE A 124 -2.42 0.30 0.97
C PHE A 124 -3.77 1.00 1.00
N SER A 125 -4.86 0.24 1.16
CA SER A 125 -6.21 0.81 1.30
C SER A 125 -6.50 1.10 2.77
N TYR A 126 -7.08 2.26 3.10
CA TYR A 126 -7.38 2.62 4.48
C TYR A 126 -8.64 3.47 4.63
N THR A 127 -9.35 3.24 5.73
CA THR A 127 -10.34 4.16 6.27
C THR A 127 -9.69 5.15 7.24
N LYS A 128 -10.43 6.19 7.66
CA LYS A 128 -9.92 7.18 8.64
C LYS A 128 -9.43 6.53 9.95
N LYS A 129 -10.01 5.38 10.34
CA LYS A 129 -9.64 4.66 11.57
C LYS A 129 -8.33 3.89 11.44
N GLU A 130 -8.02 3.40 10.23
CA GLU A 130 -6.83 2.56 9.94
C GLU A 130 -5.64 3.40 9.47
N MET A 131 -5.82 4.71 9.26
CA MET A 131 -4.78 5.59 8.74
C MET A 131 -3.49 5.54 9.56
N SER A 132 -3.57 5.58 10.89
CA SER A 132 -2.39 5.54 11.77
C SER A 132 -1.66 4.20 11.70
N GLU A 133 -2.38 3.10 11.51
CA GLU A 133 -1.79 1.77 11.36
C GLU A 133 -1.03 1.65 10.04
N VAL A 134 -1.62 2.11 8.94
CA VAL A 134 -0.97 2.15 7.64
C VAL A 134 0.24 3.08 7.66
N ASP A 135 0.13 4.26 8.26
CA ASP A 135 1.24 5.21 8.36
C ASP A 135 2.41 4.63 9.16
N ARG A 136 2.12 3.95 10.28
CA ARG A 136 3.12 3.22 11.06
C ARG A 136 3.78 2.11 10.23
N PHE A 137 3.00 1.32 9.49
CA PHE A 137 3.55 0.26 8.66
C PHE A 137 4.47 0.80 7.55
N ILE A 138 4.11 1.92 6.91
CA ILE A 138 4.95 2.60 5.91
C ILE A 138 6.26 3.10 6.55
N LEU A 139 6.20 3.67 7.76
CA LEU A 139 7.39 4.08 8.50
C LEU A 139 8.30 2.88 8.80
N ASN A 140 7.71 1.75 9.16
CA ASN A 140 8.49 0.55 9.46
C ASN A 140 9.12 -0.06 8.19
N ILE A 141 8.48 0.02 7.03
CA ILE A 141 9.12 -0.32 5.74
C ILE A 141 10.33 0.59 5.49
N LYS A 142 10.22 1.89 5.76
CA LYS A 142 11.33 2.85 5.63
C LYS A 142 12.50 2.48 6.53
N GLU A 143 12.22 2.18 7.79
CA GLU A 143 13.23 1.80 8.76
C GLU A 143 13.88 0.45 8.41
N SER A 144 13.09 -0.58 8.07
CA SER A 144 13.64 -1.88 7.65
C SER A 144 14.49 -1.78 6.39
N LYS A 145 14.07 -0.95 5.41
CA LYS A 145 14.90 -0.65 4.23
C LYS A 145 16.22 -0.01 4.64
N LYS A 146 16.20 1.02 5.49
CA LYS A 146 17.41 1.67 6.01
C LYS A 146 18.34 0.66 6.67
N GLN A 147 17.81 -0.17 7.57
CA GLN A 147 18.59 -1.20 8.27
C GLN A 147 19.19 -2.24 7.32
N PHE A 148 18.46 -2.65 6.28
CA PHE A 148 18.98 -3.52 5.23
C PHE A 148 20.20 -2.91 4.52
N PHE A 149 20.10 -1.66 4.08
CA PHE A 149 21.21 -0.98 3.41
C PHE A 149 22.39 -0.72 4.34
N LEU A 150 22.15 -0.39 5.62
CA LEU A 150 23.23 -0.28 6.61
C LEU A 150 23.95 -1.62 6.80
N LYS A 151 23.21 -2.72 6.99
CA LYS A 151 23.82 -4.05 7.17
C LYS A 151 24.68 -4.48 5.98
N GLU A 152 24.27 -4.11 4.76
CA GLU A 152 24.94 -4.49 3.51
C GLU A 152 26.13 -3.60 3.18
N TYR A 153 25.99 -2.28 3.32
CA TYR A 153 26.95 -1.30 2.77
C TYR A 153 27.81 -0.60 3.83
N TYR A 154 27.43 -0.63 5.12
CA TYR A 154 28.20 0.01 6.19
C TYR A 154 29.42 -0.82 6.64
N LYS A 155 29.49 -2.09 6.24
CA LYS A 155 30.61 -2.98 6.63
C LYS A 155 31.89 -2.58 5.90
N VAL A 156 32.93 -2.29 6.67
CA VAL A 156 34.30 -2.13 6.18
C VAL A 156 34.88 -3.51 5.90
N ASP A 157 35.17 -3.80 4.64
CA ASP A 157 35.73 -5.08 4.20
C ASP A 157 37.08 -4.85 3.52
N ASN A 158 38.12 -5.50 4.03
CA ASN A 158 39.49 -5.37 3.51
C ASN A 158 39.65 -5.94 2.08
N LEU A 159 38.70 -6.76 1.62
CA LEU A 159 38.68 -7.33 0.27
C LEU A 159 38.14 -6.34 -0.77
N ILE A 160 37.42 -5.31 -0.33
CA ILE A 160 36.79 -4.33 -1.21
C ILE A 160 37.73 -3.14 -1.38
N PRO A 161 38.00 -2.66 -2.61
CA PRO A 161 38.82 -1.48 -2.81
C PRO A 161 38.29 -0.27 -2.03
N VAL A 162 39.20 0.47 -1.38
CA VAL A 162 38.87 1.62 -0.52
C VAL A 162 37.98 2.64 -1.25
N HIS A 163 38.22 2.90 -2.54
CA HIS A 163 37.41 3.84 -3.32
C HIS A 163 35.94 3.37 -3.46
N THR A 164 35.71 2.06 -3.61
CA THR A 164 34.37 1.48 -3.67
C THR A 164 33.68 1.59 -2.31
N GLN A 165 34.41 1.42 -1.21
CA GLN A 165 33.87 1.59 0.14
C GLN A 165 33.47 3.05 0.40
N ILE A 166 34.34 4.01 0.06
CA ILE A 166 34.03 5.44 0.16
C ILE A 166 32.78 5.80 -0.66
N SER A 167 32.66 5.27 -1.89
CA SER A 167 31.47 5.48 -2.74
C SER A 167 30.19 4.94 -2.10
N ARG A 168 30.26 3.80 -1.40
CA ARG A 168 29.11 3.25 -0.65
C ARG A 168 28.72 4.14 0.53
N ILE A 169 29.70 4.69 1.26
CA ILE A 169 29.43 5.61 2.38
C ILE A 169 28.81 6.91 1.86
N HIS A 170 29.31 7.47 0.76
CA HIS A 170 28.68 8.63 0.12
C HIS A 170 27.24 8.34 -0.29
N TRP A 171 26.98 7.18 -0.90
CA TRP A 171 25.63 6.80 -1.27
C TRP A 171 24.69 6.67 -0.05
N LEU A 172 25.16 6.05 1.05
CA LEU A 172 24.39 5.98 2.31
C LEU A 172 24.07 7.37 2.87
N TYR A 173 24.98 8.33 2.73
CA TYR A 173 24.78 9.72 3.14
C TYR A 173 23.78 10.44 2.23
N GLU A 174 23.91 10.32 0.90
CA GLU A 174 22.99 10.91 -0.08
C GLU A 174 21.55 10.42 0.13
N MET A 175 21.40 9.14 0.46
CA MET A 175 20.11 8.52 0.79
C MET A 175 19.60 8.84 2.21
N LYS A 176 20.36 9.63 2.99
CA LYS A 176 20.07 10.05 4.38
C LYS A 176 19.94 8.87 5.36
N TYR A 177 20.66 7.78 5.10
CA TYR A 177 20.70 6.62 6.00
C TYR A 177 21.70 6.80 7.14
N ILE A 178 22.73 7.62 6.94
CA ILE A 178 23.73 7.98 7.96
C ILE A 178 23.85 9.51 8.07
N SER A 179 24.36 10.00 9.20
CA SER A 179 24.64 11.42 9.38
C SER A 179 25.93 11.85 8.69
N GLU A 180 26.11 13.16 8.49
CA GLU A 180 27.36 13.71 7.94
C GLU A 180 28.56 13.39 8.84
N SER A 181 28.39 13.44 10.16
CA SER A 181 29.45 13.08 11.11
C SER A 181 29.84 11.61 11.00
N ASP A 182 28.87 10.71 10.84
CA ASP A 182 29.15 9.28 10.67
C ASP A 182 29.87 9.02 9.35
N ALA A 183 29.44 9.68 8.28
CA ALA A 183 30.06 9.55 6.96
C ALA A 183 31.52 10.00 6.99
N ARG A 184 31.81 11.17 7.57
CA ARG A 184 33.18 11.70 7.68
C ARG A 184 34.07 10.78 8.50
N PHE A 185 33.59 10.36 9.67
CA PHE A 185 34.34 9.48 10.57
C PHE A 185 34.81 8.19 9.86
N ILE A 186 33.94 7.56 9.08
CA ILE A 186 34.28 6.31 8.37
C ILE A 186 35.22 6.56 7.19
N ILE A 187 35.00 7.65 6.43
CA ILE A 187 35.87 8.00 5.30
C ILE A 187 37.29 8.27 5.80
N ASP A 188 37.44 9.04 6.88
CA ASP A 188 38.74 9.32 7.50
C ASP A 188 39.43 8.03 7.96
N GLU A 189 38.70 7.09 8.56
CA GLU A 189 39.25 5.79 8.98
C GLU A 189 39.74 4.96 7.78
N LEU A 190 38.98 4.95 6.67
CA LEU A 190 39.32 4.22 5.45
C LEU A 190 40.54 4.82 4.74
N GLU A 191 40.69 6.14 4.74
CA GLU A 191 41.84 6.83 4.16
C GLU A 191 43.11 6.62 4.98
N ASN A 192 43.03 6.71 6.30
CA ASN A 192 44.15 6.43 7.20
C ASN A 192 44.66 4.98 7.05
N LYS A 193 43.77 4.00 6.89
CA LYS A 193 44.14 2.59 6.61
C LYS A 193 44.88 2.42 5.28
N LYS A 194 44.51 3.20 4.26
CA LYS A 194 45.18 3.19 2.95
C LYS A 194 46.60 3.74 3.04
N GLU A 195 46.82 4.79 3.82
CA GLU A 195 48.15 5.37 4.03
C GLU A 195 49.08 4.41 4.77
N LEU A 196 48.61 3.82 5.88
CA LEU A 196 49.37 2.81 6.63
C LEU A 196 49.73 1.57 5.79
N SER A 197 48.83 1.12 4.91
CA SER A 197 49.10 -0.01 4.01
C SER A 197 50.16 0.31 2.94
N LYS A 198 50.21 1.55 2.45
CA LYS A 198 51.23 2.00 1.50
C LYS A 198 52.61 2.07 2.15
N ASP A 199 52.69 2.61 3.36
CA ASP A 199 53.96 2.73 4.09
C ASP A 199 54.59 1.37 4.42
N PHE A 200 53.78 0.35 4.66
CA PHE A 200 54.27 -1.01 4.90
C PHE A 200 54.85 -1.66 3.63
N LYS A 201 54.24 -1.41 2.46
CA LYS A 201 54.70 -1.91 1.16
C LYS A 201 55.99 -1.24 0.65
N ILE A 202 56.31 -0.04 1.12
CA ILE A 202 57.53 0.68 0.72
C ILE A 202 58.75 0.21 1.53
N ARG A 203 58.52 -0.45 2.68
CA ARG A 203 59.58 -0.93 3.60
C ARG A 203 59.93 -2.42 3.45
N THR A 204 59.33 -3.13 2.48
CA THR A 204 59.64 -4.53 2.12
C THR A 204 60.20 -4.60 0.73
#